data_AF-A0A7S3S5R4-F1
#
_entry.id   AF-A0A7S3S5R4-F1
#
_cell.length_a   1.000
_cell.length_b   1.000
_cell.length_c   1.000
_cell.angle_alpha   90.00
_cell.angle_beta   90.00
_cell.angle_gamma   90.00
#
_symmetry.space_group_name_H-M   'P 1'
#
loop_
_entity.id
_entity.type
_entity.pdbx_description
1 polymer ?
#
loop_
_entity_poly.entity_id
_entity_poly.type
_entity_poly.pdbx_seq_one_letter_code
_entity_poly.pdbx_strand_id
1 'polypeptide(L)'
;RTLGVAHRSLGSSSLLVSTYEQREAARLRVTLVDLGFAATPALLSAEETAAAMRQAGCGPTGVLPLLTLYDLHGLGYVLLELVLSALVPRPAGGGGGVRPPPELQQLKRLVEDVFSDDVARGFRDYCAEEPGWEAAVALLDEGGGAGWDLLQSLVDCHTPAAAGSVSAQSLLDSSGWLRPGGR
;
A
#
# COMPACT_ATOMS: atom_id res chain seq x y z
N ARG A 1 -7.01 2.14 19.80
CA ARG A 1 -8.16 1.23 19.59
C ARG A 1 -8.58 1.40 18.14
N THR A 2 -8.27 0.44 17.26
CA THR A 2 -8.81 0.37 15.90
C THR A 2 -10.33 0.21 16.01
N LEU A 3 -11.09 1.13 15.45
CA LEU A 3 -12.55 1.23 15.61
C LEU A 3 -13.35 0.15 14.85
N GLY A 4 -12.69 -0.93 14.39
CA GLY A 4 -13.34 -1.97 13.60
C GLY A 4 -13.98 -1.39 12.34
N VAL A 5 -13.25 -0.57 11.59
CA VAL A 5 -13.70 0.03 10.34
C VAL A 5 -12.81 -0.46 9.21
N ALA A 6 -13.41 -0.93 8.12
CA ALA A 6 -12.74 -1.19 6.85
C ALA A 6 -13.20 -0.14 5.83
N HIS A 7 -12.29 0.47 5.09
CA HIS A 7 -12.57 1.50 4.08
C HIS A 7 -13.20 0.91 2.82
N ARG A 8 -12.74 -0.27 2.38
CA ARG A 8 -13.22 -1.06 1.24
C ARG A 8 -13.03 -0.42 -0.14
N SER A 9 -12.38 0.72 -0.22
CA SER A 9 -12.13 1.45 -1.46
C SER A 9 -10.90 2.35 -1.35
N LEU A 10 -9.93 1.95 -0.53
CA LEU A 10 -8.73 2.74 -0.27
C LEU A 10 -7.88 2.84 -1.55
N GLY A 11 -7.58 4.07 -1.95
CA GLY A 11 -6.69 4.41 -3.06
C GLY A 11 -5.96 5.73 -2.81
N SER A 12 -5.14 6.16 -3.76
CA SER A 12 -4.36 7.41 -3.62
C SER A 12 -5.26 8.65 -3.48
N SER A 13 -6.45 8.66 -4.11
CA SER A 13 -7.44 9.73 -3.94
C SER A 13 -8.09 9.78 -2.55
N SER A 14 -8.06 8.67 -1.80
CA SER A 14 -8.65 8.58 -0.46
C SER A 14 -7.76 9.19 0.64
N LEU A 15 -6.58 9.71 0.28
CA LEU A 15 -5.64 10.36 1.19
C LEU A 15 -5.64 11.88 1.00
N LEU A 16 -6.24 12.60 1.93
CA LEU A 16 -6.16 14.05 1.98
C LEU A 16 -4.89 14.49 2.72
N VAL A 17 -4.00 15.16 2.00
CA VAL A 17 -2.81 15.78 2.58
C VAL A 17 -3.07 17.27 2.82
N SER A 18 -2.90 17.71 4.06
CA SER A 18 -3.09 19.12 4.46
C SER A 18 -1.91 19.62 5.28
N THR A 19 -1.54 20.88 5.09
CA THR A 19 -0.55 21.58 5.92
C THR A 19 -0.84 23.08 5.92
N TYR A 20 -0.53 23.74 7.03
CA TYR A 20 -0.50 25.20 7.12
C TYR A 20 0.88 25.78 6.77
N GLU A 21 1.90 24.92 6.63
CA GLU A 21 3.30 25.28 6.43
C GLU A 21 3.94 24.33 5.41
N GLN A 22 3.92 24.69 4.13
CA GLN A 22 4.38 23.81 3.03
C GLN A 22 5.87 23.46 3.11
N ARG A 23 6.67 24.25 3.84
CA ARG A 23 8.12 24.04 4.00
C ARG A 23 8.45 23.04 5.10
N GLU A 24 7.52 22.73 5.99
CA GLU A 24 7.73 21.80 7.09
C GLU A 24 6.99 20.49 6.82
N ALA A 25 7.68 19.52 6.20
CA ALA A 25 7.11 18.20 5.93
C ALA A 25 6.59 17.51 7.21
N ALA A 26 7.23 17.76 8.35
CA ALA A 26 6.79 17.24 9.66
C ALA A 26 5.42 17.75 10.12
N ARG A 27 4.89 18.82 9.51
CA ARG A 27 3.55 19.36 9.81
C ARG A 27 2.46 18.86 8.86
N LEU A 28 2.81 18.03 7.87
CA LEU A 28 1.83 17.41 6.99
C LEU A 28 0.90 16.51 7.81
N ARG A 29 -0.41 16.73 7.65
CA ARG A 29 -1.46 15.87 8.19
C ARG A 29 -2.08 15.10 7.03
N VAL A 30 -2.00 13.76 7.13
CA VAL A 30 -2.66 12.84 6.22
C VAL A 30 -3.95 12.36 6.88
N THR A 31 -5.07 12.51 6.18
CA THR A 31 -6.40 12.08 6.65
C THR A 31 -7.03 11.16 5.61
N LEU A 32 -7.60 10.04 6.06
CA LEU A 32 -8.42 9.18 5.20
C LEU A 32 -9.80 9.83 4.97
N VAL A 33 -10.20 9.94 3.70
CA VAL A 33 -11.48 10.49 3.25
C VAL A 33 -12.27 9.44 2.46
N ASP A 34 -13.36 9.81 1.77
CA ASP A 34 -14.14 8.92 0.89
C ASP A 34 -14.70 7.63 1.56
N LEU A 35 -15.17 7.76 2.80
CA LEU A 35 -15.74 6.66 3.59
C LEU A 35 -17.13 6.16 3.12
N GLY A 36 -17.54 6.48 1.89
CA GLY A 36 -18.86 6.10 1.34
C GLY A 36 -19.06 4.59 1.19
N PHE A 37 -17.96 3.84 1.07
CA PHE A 37 -17.97 2.37 1.03
C PHE A 37 -17.52 1.74 2.35
N ALA A 38 -17.20 2.54 3.37
CA ALA A 38 -16.66 2.03 4.61
C ALA A 38 -17.67 1.15 5.35
N ALA A 39 -17.18 0.09 5.98
CA ALA A 39 -17.99 -0.85 6.73
C ALA A 39 -17.53 -0.95 8.18
N THR A 40 -18.52 -1.15 9.05
CA THR A 40 -18.36 -1.59 10.44
C THR A 40 -19.15 -2.87 10.62
N PRO A 41 -18.99 -3.62 11.74
CA PRO A 41 -19.81 -4.79 12.00
C PRO A 41 -21.33 -4.51 11.93
N ALA A 42 -21.74 -3.29 12.26
CA ALA A 42 -23.15 -2.89 12.23
C ALA A 42 -23.67 -2.55 10.83
N LEU A 43 -22.80 -2.24 9.87
CA LEU A 43 -23.16 -1.82 8.51
C LEU A 43 -23.05 -2.95 7.48
N LEU A 44 -22.36 -4.04 7.81
CA LEU A 44 -22.25 -5.20 6.92
C LEU A 44 -23.59 -5.92 6.81
N SER A 45 -24.09 -6.06 5.59
CA SER A 45 -25.28 -6.86 5.33
C SER A 45 -24.99 -8.36 5.53
N ALA A 46 -26.04 -9.14 5.81
CA ALA A 46 -25.94 -10.59 5.89
C ALA A 46 -25.45 -11.21 4.56
N GLU A 47 -25.84 -10.61 3.43
CA GLU A 47 -25.42 -11.05 2.09
C GLU A 47 -23.93 -10.80 1.84
N GLU A 48 -23.43 -9.59 2.12
CA GLU A 48 -22.00 -9.26 2.00
C GLU A 48 -21.16 -10.15 2.93
N THR A 49 -21.63 -10.35 4.16
CA THR A 49 -20.98 -11.23 5.15
C THR A 49 -20.91 -12.65 4.61
N ALA A 50 -22.02 -13.21 4.12
CA ALA A 50 -22.06 -14.56 3.58
C ALA A 50 -21.20 -14.70 2.31
N ALA A 51 -21.14 -13.67 1.45
CA ALA A 51 -20.29 -13.66 0.27
C ALA A 51 -18.80 -13.70 0.63
N ALA A 52 -18.37 -12.84 1.56
CA ALA A 52 -16.99 -12.81 2.06
C ALA A 52 -16.59 -14.14 2.73
N MET A 53 -17.49 -14.72 3.53
CA MET A 53 -17.27 -16.03 4.16
C MET A 53 -17.07 -17.14 3.12
N ARG A 54 -17.87 -17.16 2.03
CA ARG A 54 -17.72 -18.14 0.95
C ARG A 54 -16.41 -17.96 0.18
N GLN A 55 -16.03 -16.73 -0.11
CA GLN A 55 -14.83 -16.42 -0.89
C GLN A 55 -13.54 -16.71 -0.12
N ALA A 56 -13.49 -16.34 1.17
CA ALA A 56 -12.27 -16.45 1.97
C ALA A 56 -12.25 -17.66 2.92
N GLY A 57 -13.33 -18.44 2.99
CA GLY A 57 -13.44 -19.57 3.91
C GLY A 57 -13.43 -19.17 5.40
N CYS A 58 -13.74 -17.92 5.71
CA CYS A 58 -13.70 -17.38 7.08
C CYS A 58 -15.06 -17.45 7.78
N GLY A 59 -15.06 -17.36 9.12
CA GLY A 59 -16.28 -17.21 9.91
C GLY A 59 -16.80 -15.76 9.92
N PRO A 60 -18.01 -15.50 10.46
CA PRO A 60 -18.61 -14.16 10.46
C PRO A 60 -17.74 -13.09 11.14
N THR A 61 -17.05 -13.44 12.22
CA THR A 61 -16.12 -12.54 12.93
C THR A 61 -14.83 -12.26 12.17
N GLY A 62 -14.51 -13.07 11.15
CA GLY A 62 -13.33 -12.91 10.30
C GLY A 62 -13.55 -11.99 9.11
N VAL A 63 -14.80 -11.66 8.76
CA VAL A 63 -15.13 -10.83 7.58
C VAL A 63 -14.54 -9.43 7.68
N LEU A 64 -14.74 -8.74 8.81
CA LEU A 64 -14.20 -7.39 8.95
C LEU A 64 -12.66 -7.35 8.95
N PRO A 65 -11.95 -8.22 9.70
CA PRO A 65 -10.49 -8.35 9.57
C PRO A 65 -10.03 -8.59 8.13
N LEU A 66 -10.72 -9.45 7.38
CA LEU A 66 -10.44 -9.68 5.96
C LEU A 66 -10.57 -8.40 5.13
N LEU A 67 -11.64 -7.63 5.33
CA LEU A 67 -11.84 -6.37 4.61
C LEU A 67 -10.74 -5.34 4.94
N THR A 68 -10.27 -5.30 6.18
CA THR A 68 -9.13 -4.45 6.57
C THR A 68 -7.83 -4.91 5.91
N LEU A 69 -7.63 -6.22 5.71
CA LEU A 69 -6.48 -6.71 4.96
C LEU A 69 -6.53 -6.28 3.49
N TYR A 70 -7.72 -6.25 2.87
CA TYR A 70 -7.87 -5.70 1.53
C TYR A 70 -7.56 -4.19 1.45
N ASP A 71 -7.85 -3.42 2.50
CA ASP A 71 -7.41 -2.02 2.58
C ASP A 71 -5.89 -1.91 2.69
N LEU A 72 -5.24 -2.76 3.49
CA LEU A 72 -3.79 -2.83 3.60
C LEU A 72 -3.13 -3.24 2.27
N HIS A 73 -3.74 -4.18 1.54
CA HIS A 73 -3.34 -4.54 0.20
C HIS A 73 -3.37 -3.34 -0.75
N GLY A 74 -4.47 -2.59 -0.77
CA GLY A 74 -4.57 -1.34 -1.52
C GLY A 74 -3.51 -0.32 -1.11
N LEU A 75 -3.24 -0.20 0.19
CA LEU A 75 -2.25 0.72 0.73
C LEU A 75 -0.83 0.41 0.25
N GLY A 76 -0.47 -0.86 0.02
CA GLY A 76 0.81 -1.26 -0.57
C GLY A 76 1.05 -0.58 -1.91
N TYR A 77 0.06 -0.61 -2.80
CA TYR A 77 0.15 0.05 -4.10
C TYR A 77 0.13 1.57 -4.01
N VAL A 78 -0.64 2.14 -3.09
CA VAL A 78 -0.65 3.60 -2.86
C VAL A 78 0.71 4.09 -2.38
N LEU A 79 1.36 3.35 -1.48
CA LEU A 79 2.70 3.66 -1.00
C LEU A 79 3.73 3.54 -2.14
N LEU A 80 3.65 2.48 -2.93
CA LEU A 80 4.54 2.27 -4.07
C LEU A 80 4.38 3.38 -5.13
N GLU A 81 3.15 3.71 -5.51
CA GLU A 81 2.84 4.81 -6.42
C GLU A 81 3.37 6.15 -5.89
N LEU A 82 3.21 6.41 -4.59
CA LEU A 82 3.72 7.62 -3.95
C LEU A 82 5.24 7.73 -4.04
N VAL A 83 5.96 6.66 -3.69
CA VAL A 83 7.43 6.64 -3.73
C VAL A 83 7.95 6.86 -5.15
N LEU A 84 7.41 6.11 -6.11
CA LEU A 84 7.81 6.24 -7.52
C LEU A 84 7.45 7.62 -8.07
N SER A 85 6.25 8.12 -7.79
CA SER A 85 5.81 9.45 -8.27
C SER A 85 6.62 10.60 -7.67
N ALA A 86 7.12 10.44 -6.44
CA ALA A 86 7.92 11.47 -5.77
C ALA A 86 9.39 11.48 -6.22
N LEU A 87 9.95 10.32 -6.58
CA LEU A 87 11.39 10.17 -6.78
C LEU A 87 11.81 9.85 -8.22
N VAL A 88 10.91 9.34 -9.06
CA VAL A 88 11.20 9.12 -10.48
C VAL A 88 11.03 10.45 -11.24
N PRO A 89 12.08 10.94 -11.93
CA PRO A 89 11.98 12.17 -12.70
C PRO A 89 10.91 12.06 -13.78
N ARG A 90 10.03 13.05 -13.86
CA ARG A 90 9.11 13.16 -14.98
C ARG A 90 9.82 13.87 -16.13
N PRO A 91 9.92 13.28 -17.34
CA PRO A 91 10.62 13.91 -18.45
C PRO A 91 9.93 15.24 -18.80
N ALA A 92 10.70 16.33 -18.81
CA ALA A 92 10.21 17.69 -19.10
C ALA A 92 9.87 17.94 -20.59
N GLY A 93 9.93 16.90 -21.42
CA GLY A 93 9.70 16.92 -22.86
C GLY A 93 10.06 15.56 -23.46
N GLY A 94 9.37 15.15 -24.53
CA GLY A 94 9.32 13.78 -25.07
C GLY A 94 10.60 13.21 -25.70
N GLY A 95 11.77 13.43 -25.12
CA GLY A 95 13.06 12.93 -25.62
C GLY A 95 13.99 12.32 -24.56
N GLY A 96 13.62 12.31 -23.28
CA GLY A 96 14.40 11.60 -22.26
C GLY A 96 13.94 10.15 -22.19
N GLY A 97 14.83 9.19 -22.44
CA GLY A 97 14.55 7.74 -22.33
C GLY A 97 14.18 7.24 -20.93
N VAL A 98 13.90 8.15 -19.99
CA VAL A 98 13.40 7.84 -18.65
C VAL A 98 11.90 7.60 -18.75
N ARG A 99 11.49 6.38 -18.43
CA ARG A 99 10.08 6.01 -18.39
C ARG A 99 9.41 6.70 -17.21
N PRO A 100 8.25 7.36 -17.40
CA PRO A 100 7.51 7.96 -16.29
C PRO A 100 7.09 6.89 -15.28
N PRO A 101 6.88 7.26 -14.00
CA PRO A 101 6.39 6.32 -12.99
C PRO A 101 5.03 5.74 -13.45
N PRO A 102 4.78 4.43 -13.29
CA PRO A 102 3.53 3.82 -13.71
C PRO A 102 2.40 4.27 -12.79
N GLU A 103 1.20 4.42 -13.36
CA GLU A 103 0.00 4.69 -12.57
C GLU A 103 -0.40 3.46 -11.73
N LEU A 104 -1.16 3.66 -10.66
CA LEU A 104 -1.60 2.61 -9.74
C LEU A 104 -2.06 1.32 -10.44
N GLN A 105 -2.94 1.41 -11.44
CA GLN A 105 -3.46 0.22 -12.13
C GLN A 105 -2.40 -0.51 -12.95
N GLN A 106 -1.40 0.20 -13.48
CA GLN A 106 -0.27 -0.40 -14.19
C GLN A 106 0.67 -1.09 -13.19
N LEU A 107 0.92 -0.49 -12.02
CA LEU A 107 1.68 -1.11 -10.94
C LEU A 107 1.04 -2.41 -10.49
N LYS A 108 -0.28 -2.43 -10.28
CA LYS A 108 -1.01 -3.65 -9.92
C LYS A 108 -0.80 -4.76 -10.94
N ARG A 109 -0.96 -4.47 -12.24
CA ARG A 109 -0.74 -5.48 -13.30
C ARG A 109 0.71 -5.96 -13.35
N LEU A 110 1.68 -5.07 -13.20
CA LEU A 110 3.09 -5.47 -13.17
C LEU A 110 3.33 -6.41 -11.99
N VAL A 111 2.97 -6.01 -10.78
CA VAL A 111 3.21 -6.80 -9.57
C VAL A 111 2.42 -8.11 -9.58
N GLU A 112 1.10 -8.06 -9.74
CA GLU A 112 0.21 -9.22 -9.63
C GLU A 112 0.39 -10.17 -10.82
N ASP A 113 0.39 -9.66 -12.06
CA ASP A 113 0.38 -10.52 -13.25
C ASP A 113 1.79 -10.90 -13.74
N VAL A 114 2.74 -9.96 -13.73
CA VAL A 114 4.09 -10.19 -14.30
C VAL A 114 5.03 -10.76 -13.27
N PHE A 115 5.02 -10.23 -12.05
CA PHE A 115 5.91 -10.67 -10.97
C PHE A 115 5.25 -11.62 -9.98
N SER A 116 3.98 -11.99 -10.17
CA SER A 116 3.27 -12.95 -9.32
C SER A 116 3.34 -12.57 -7.83
N ASP A 117 3.06 -11.30 -7.54
CA ASP A 117 3.11 -10.68 -6.21
C ASP A 117 4.52 -10.57 -5.58
N ASP A 118 5.60 -10.93 -6.29
CA ASP A 118 6.98 -10.77 -5.81
C ASP A 118 7.46 -9.31 -5.96
N VAL A 119 7.19 -8.51 -4.92
CA VAL A 119 7.62 -7.12 -4.85
C VAL A 119 9.06 -7.01 -4.35
N ALA A 120 9.41 -7.76 -3.30
CA ALA A 120 10.67 -7.55 -2.60
C ALA A 120 11.91 -8.01 -3.40
N ARG A 121 11.74 -8.89 -4.38
CA ARG A 121 12.85 -9.38 -5.21
C ARG A 121 12.60 -9.10 -6.68
N GLY A 122 11.64 -9.78 -7.30
CA GLY A 122 11.41 -9.71 -8.75
C GLY A 122 11.11 -8.30 -9.24
N PHE A 123 10.09 -7.65 -8.69
CA PHE A 123 9.75 -6.28 -9.07
C PHE A 123 10.84 -5.27 -8.67
N ARG A 124 11.49 -5.47 -7.52
CA ARG A 124 12.62 -4.64 -7.04
C ARG A 124 13.79 -4.67 -8.03
N ASP A 125 14.17 -5.84 -8.53
CA ASP A 125 15.24 -5.99 -9.52
C ASP A 125 14.85 -5.37 -10.87
N TYR A 126 13.58 -5.52 -11.28
CA TYR A 126 13.06 -4.81 -12.43
C TYR A 126 13.19 -3.29 -12.29
N CYS A 127 12.84 -2.73 -11.12
CA CYS A 127 12.99 -1.29 -10.86
C CYS A 127 14.45 -0.83 -10.85
N ALA A 128 15.38 -1.68 -10.39
CA ALA A 128 16.81 -1.36 -10.34
C ALA A 128 17.45 -1.24 -11.74
N GLU A 129 16.89 -1.93 -12.73
CA GLU A 129 17.33 -1.86 -14.13
C GLU A 129 16.67 -0.71 -14.91
N GLU A 130 15.69 -0.01 -14.33
CA GLU A 130 14.97 1.09 -14.99
C GLU A 130 15.72 2.42 -14.83
N PRO A 131 16.20 3.02 -15.93
CA PRO A 131 16.96 4.27 -15.86
C PRO A 131 16.13 5.41 -15.25
N GLY A 132 16.70 6.11 -14.27
CA GLY A 132 16.03 7.22 -13.57
C GLY A 132 15.21 6.79 -12.36
N TRP A 133 15.15 5.50 -12.02
CA TRP A 133 14.42 4.99 -10.86
C TRP A 133 15.31 4.78 -9.63
N GLU A 134 16.61 5.08 -9.74
CA GLU A 134 17.64 4.74 -8.77
C GLU A 134 17.35 5.35 -7.39
N ALA A 135 16.83 6.59 -7.34
CA ALA A 135 16.48 7.25 -6.09
C ALA A 135 15.34 6.54 -5.33
N ALA A 136 14.33 6.05 -6.05
CA ALA A 136 13.23 5.30 -5.45
C ALA A 136 13.70 3.95 -4.91
N VAL A 137 14.51 3.24 -5.71
CA VAL A 137 15.10 1.96 -5.31
C VAL A 137 16.01 2.13 -4.10
N ALA A 138 16.89 3.15 -4.11
CA ALA A 138 17.79 3.44 -3.00
C ALA A 138 17.04 3.73 -1.70
N LEU A 139 15.92 4.48 -1.76
CA LEU A 139 15.09 4.74 -0.59
C LEU A 139 14.49 3.46 0.01
N LEU A 140 14.00 2.56 -0.85
CA LEU A 140 13.37 1.30 -0.41
C LEU A 140 14.39 0.24 0.03
N ASP A 141 15.62 0.33 -0.49
CA ASP A 141 16.78 -0.48 -0.08
C ASP A 141 17.36 -0.05 1.29
N GLU A 142 17.02 1.15 1.80
CA GLU A 142 17.43 1.60 3.14
C GLU A 142 17.08 0.55 4.21
N GLY A 143 17.97 0.37 5.19
CA GLY A 143 17.79 -0.63 6.24
C GLY A 143 17.86 -2.09 5.75
N GLY A 144 18.50 -2.34 4.60
CA GLY A 144 18.68 -3.69 4.06
C GLY A 144 17.48 -4.20 3.28
N GLY A 145 16.73 -3.32 2.63
CA GLY A 145 15.50 -3.65 1.90
C GLY A 145 14.22 -3.54 2.74
N ALA A 146 14.27 -2.87 3.90
CA ALA A 146 13.13 -2.82 4.81
C ALA A 146 11.88 -2.13 4.21
N GLY A 147 12.06 -1.22 3.24
CA GLY A 147 10.96 -0.62 2.49
C GLY A 147 10.30 -1.64 1.55
N TRP A 148 11.10 -2.46 0.87
CA TRP A 148 10.62 -3.54 0.01
C TRP A 148 9.92 -4.65 0.80
N ASP A 149 10.44 -5.03 1.96
CA ASP A 149 9.81 -6.01 2.85
C ASP A 149 8.45 -5.53 3.38
N LEU A 150 8.32 -4.23 3.69
CA LEU A 150 7.05 -3.63 4.05
C LEU A 150 6.06 -3.69 2.90
N LEU A 151 6.49 -3.33 1.69
CA LEU A 151 5.65 -3.40 0.49
C LEU A 151 5.18 -4.84 0.22
N GLN A 152 6.08 -5.83 0.34
CA GLN A 152 5.72 -7.25 0.23
C GLN A 152 4.66 -7.63 1.26
N SER A 153 4.87 -7.25 2.52
CA SER A 153 3.92 -7.55 3.59
C SER A 153 2.53 -6.95 3.35
N LEU A 154 2.47 -5.76 2.72
CA LEU A 154 1.20 -5.13 2.32
C LEU A 154 0.58 -5.86 1.11
N VAL A 155 1.36 -6.22 0.09
CA VAL A 155 0.86 -6.97 -1.07
C VAL A 155 0.33 -8.35 -0.66
N ASP A 156 0.99 -9.05 0.24
CA ASP A 156 0.55 -10.37 0.72
C ASP A 156 -0.78 -10.33 1.51
N CYS A 157 -1.25 -9.15 1.92
CA CYS A 157 -2.52 -8.98 2.64
C CYS A 157 -3.76 -9.35 1.80
N HIS A 158 -3.65 -9.52 0.47
CA HIS A 158 -4.78 -10.05 -0.31
C HIS A 158 -5.08 -11.52 0.01
N THR A 159 -4.10 -12.24 0.57
CA THR A 159 -4.23 -13.66 0.87
C THR A 159 -5.02 -13.89 2.16
N PRO A 160 -6.03 -14.80 2.16
CA PRO A 160 -6.74 -15.16 3.38
C PRO A 160 -5.84 -15.73 4.49
N ALA A 161 -4.66 -16.25 4.14
CA ALA A 161 -3.67 -16.76 5.09
C ALA A 161 -3.08 -15.66 6.00
N ALA A 162 -3.12 -14.38 5.57
CA ALA A 162 -2.73 -13.25 6.39
C ALA A 162 -3.79 -12.89 7.48
N ALA A 163 -5.00 -13.46 7.40
CA ALA A 163 -6.09 -13.18 8.33
C ALA A 163 -5.75 -13.63 9.76
N GLY A 164 -5.54 -12.66 10.65
CA GLY A 164 -5.28 -12.88 12.08
C GLY A 164 -3.81 -12.77 12.50
N SER A 165 -2.86 -12.68 11.56
CA SER A 165 -1.43 -12.49 11.84
C SER A 165 -0.94 -11.09 11.53
N VAL A 166 -1.59 -10.38 10.61
CA VAL A 166 -1.19 -9.04 10.15
C VAL A 166 -2.23 -7.99 10.53
N SER A 167 -1.74 -6.85 11.00
CA SER A 167 -2.52 -5.64 11.28
C SER A 167 -1.70 -4.40 10.92
N ALA A 168 -2.37 -3.26 10.73
CA ALA A 168 -1.66 -1.99 10.52
C ALA A 168 -0.67 -1.69 11.66
N GLN A 169 -1.03 -2.00 12.92
CA GLN A 169 -0.16 -1.78 14.06
C GLN A 169 1.05 -2.71 14.03
N SER A 170 0.86 -4.00 13.73
CA SER A 170 1.99 -4.94 13.67
C SER A 170 2.98 -4.57 12.56
N LEU A 171 2.49 -4.03 11.43
CA LEU A 171 3.34 -3.52 10.34
C LEU A 171 4.12 -2.27 10.74
N LEU A 172 3.49 -1.35 11.49
CA LEU A 172 4.19 -0.18 12.05
C LEU A 172 5.26 -0.59 13.08
N ASP A 173 4.98 -1.60 13.88
CA ASP A 173 5.89 -2.06 14.92
C ASP A 173 7.08 -2.83 14.34
N SER A 174 6.86 -3.62 13.29
CA SER A 174 7.87 -4.45 12.62
C SER A 174 8.71 -3.70 11.60
N SER A 175 8.17 -2.65 10.96
CA SER A 175 8.89 -1.90 9.94
C SER A 175 9.87 -0.91 10.57
N GLY A 176 11.15 -1.27 10.59
CA GLY A 176 12.24 -0.35 10.95
C GLY A 176 12.32 0.86 10.01
N TRP A 177 11.81 0.73 8.78
CA TRP A 177 11.79 1.78 7.77
C TRP A 177 10.86 2.96 8.13
N LEU A 178 9.78 2.69 8.87
CA LEU A 178 8.81 3.72 9.27
C LEU A 178 9.18 4.44 10.59
N ARG A 179 10.25 4.03 11.28
CA ARG A 179 10.65 4.63 12.55
C ARG A 179 11.49 5.90 12.32
N PRO A 180 11.09 7.05 12.89
CA PRO A 180 11.88 8.26 12.81
C PRO A 180 13.19 8.06 13.60
N GLY A 181 14.33 8.03 12.89
CA GLY A 181 15.67 7.85 13.46
C GLY A 181 16.46 6.64 12.97
N GLY A 182 15.93 5.88 11.99
CA GLY A 182 16.65 4.78 11.33
C GLY A 182 17.50 5.18 10.11
N ARG A 183 17.74 6.48 9.90
CA ARG A 183 18.70 7.01 8.93
C ARG A 183 19.92 7.55 9.65
#